data_AF-A0A2S3YQ64-F1
#
_entry.id   AF-A0A2S3YQ64-F1
#
_cell.length_a   1.000
_cell.length_b   1.000
_cell.length_c   1.000
_cell.angle_alpha   90.00
_cell.angle_beta   90.00
_cell.angle_gamma   90.00
#
_symmetry.space_group_name_H-M   'P 1'
#
loop_
_entity.id
_entity.type
_entity.pdbx_description
1 polymer ?
#
loop_
_entity_poly.entity_id
_entity_poly.type
_entity_poly.pdbx_seq_one_letter_code
_entity_poly.pdbx_strand_id
1 'polypeptide(L)'
;MEKFFRGNDSADTLFGSNGDDVIIDFAGNDWIDSRWGTDRAFGGAGNDQVYGEEGSDYLSGDNGRDKPRVPGEDNDYLSGGAGDDVLFVGDGRDWLKGGEGGDMFVFQFHNPVRGSHNPMPGVFPKQGPEPDVSTILDFDPAQDTFAFDAKGLYNDGFGANFINHASVQPGYPVDTFYSGNASGANGEHVVAITDRSFADGSAAANAISGESAGDIVVYHNSKTHTADLAYVTSANHVDVFAHLSRVDSVSDLANLHLTASDFIFV
;
A
#
# COMPACT_ATOMS: atom_id res chain seq x y z
N MET A 1 -25.95 -9.10 15.06
CA MET A 1 -25.19 -8.84 16.29
C MET A 1 -23.83 -9.34 15.98
N GLU A 2 -22.86 -8.43 16.00
CA GLU A 2 -21.48 -8.72 15.68
C GLU A 2 -20.95 -9.86 16.56
N LYS A 3 -20.31 -10.89 15.97
CA LYS A 3 -19.62 -11.91 16.76
C LYS A 3 -18.13 -11.63 16.79
N PHE A 4 -17.48 -12.23 17.78
CA PHE A 4 -16.07 -12.02 18.04
C PHE A 4 -15.34 -13.36 17.98
N PHE A 5 -14.33 -13.43 17.11
CA PHE A 5 -13.43 -14.55 16.95
C PHE A 5 -12.02 -14.11 17.32
N ARG A 6 -11.29 -15.02 17.96
CA ARG A 6 -9.96 -14.74 18.48
C ARG A 6 -9.05 -15.93 18.29
N GLY A 7 -7.92 -15.72 17.63
CA GLY A 7 -6.82 -16.67 17.58
C GLY A 7 -5.84 -16.51 18.74
N ASN A 8 -4.61 -16.97 18.54
CA ASN A 8 -3.54 -17.01 19.53
C ASN A 8 -2.17 -16.72 18.89
N ASP A 9 -1.08 -17.00 19.59
CA ASP A 9 0.28 -16.72 19.09
C ASP A 9 0.84 -17.89 18.24
N SER A 10 -0.03 -18.69 17.61
CA SER A 10 0.33 -19.82 16.74
C SER A 10 -0.47 -19.72 15.44
N ALA A 11 0.06 -20.34 14.38
CA ALA A 11 -0.65 -20.47 13.11
C ALA A 11 -2.07 -21.04 13.30
N ASP A 12 -3.05 -20.19 13.03
CA ASP A 12 -4.46 -20.44 13.23
C ASP A 12 -5.22 -20.55 11.89
N THR A 13 -6.40 -21.15 11.96
CA THR A 13 -7.36 -21.16 10.85
C THR A 13 -8.69 -20.71 11.42
N LEU A 14 -9.02 -19.46 11.15
CA LEU A 14 -10.20 -18.80 11.69
C LEU A 14 -11.26 -18.67 10.60
N PHE A 15 -12.49 -19.01 10.98
CA PHE A 15 -13.66 -18.79 10.15
C PHE A 15 -14.66 -17.96 10.92
N GLY A 16 -15.09 -16.86 10.33
CA GLY A 16 -16.25 -16.11 10.77
C GLY A 16 -17.54 -16.90 10.59
N SER A 17 -18.63 -16.17 10.62
CA SER A 17 -20.00 -16.63 10.51
C SER A 17 -20.69 -15.91 9.36
N ASN A 18 -21.99 -16.15 9.18
CA ASN A 18 -22.74 -15.36 8.22
C ASN A 18 -23.32 -14.16 9.01
N GLY A 19 -22.92 -12.96 8.63
CA GLY A 19 -23.20 -11.66 9.23
C GLY A 19 -21.96 -11.05 9.89
N ASP A 20 -22.01 -9.73 10.14
CA ASP A 20 -20.90 -8.92 10.64
C ASP A 20 -20.13 -9.57 11.80
N ASP A 21 -18.81 -9.65 11.67
CA ASP A 21 -17.90 -10.30 12.59
C ASP A 21 -16.63 -9.47 12.83
N VAL A 22 -16.03 -9.67 14.00
CA VAL A 22 -14.71 -9.16 14.37
C VAL A 22 -13.81 -10.33 14.62
N ILE A 23 -12.75 -10.41 13.83
CA ILE A 23 -11.74 -11.45 13.92
C ILE A 23 -10.42 -10.78 14.29
N ILE A 24 -9.88 -11.11 15.45
CA ILE A 24 -8.58 -10.61 15.90
C ILE A 24 -7.68 -11.80 16.15
N ASP A 25 -6.61 -11.89 15.36
CA ASP A 25 -5.53 -12.82 15.60
C ASP A 25 -4.28 -12.09 16.13
N PHE A 26 -3.23 -12.84 16.50
CA PHE A 26 -2.04 -12.27 17.13
C PHE A 26 -0.75 -12.56 16.39
N ALA A 27 -0.25 -13.78 16.43
CA ALA A 27 1.01 -14.09 15.78
C ALA A 27 0.91 -15.47 15.18
N GLY A 28 1.51 -15.68 14.03
CA GLY A 28 1.28 -16.90 13.29
C GLY A 28 1.48 -16.66 11.81
N ASN A 29 1.30 -17.69 11.02
CA ASN A 29 1.02 -17.48 9.61
C ASN A 29 -0.42 -17.97 9.46
N ASP A 30 -1.34 -17.03 9.56
CA ASP A 30 -2.74 -17.30 9.85
C ASP A 30 -3.54 -17.35 8.56
N TRP A 31 -4.62 -18.12 8.58
CA TRP A 31 -5.59 -18.18 7.50
C TRP A 31 -6.95 -17.77 8.06
N ILE A 32 -7.47 -16.64 7.59
CA ILE A 32 -8.68 -16.00 8.11
C ILE A 32 -9.68 -15.81 6.97
N ASP A 33 -10.87 -16.38 7.13
CA ASP A 33 -12.02 -16.20 6.23
C ASP A 33 -13.19 -15.62 7.04
N SER A 34 -13.49 -14.35 6.77
CA SER A 34 -14.52 -13.56 7.46
C SER A 34 -15.93 -14.03 7.10
N ARG A 35 -16.09 -14.53 5.86
CA ARG A 35 -17.33 -14.93 5.20
C ARG A 35 -18.22 -13.73 4.89
N TRP A 36 -19.54 -13.90 4.90
CA TRP A 36 -20.44 -12.83 4.49
C TRP A 36 -20.70 -11.89 5.65
N GLY A 37 -20.76 -10.59 5.40
CA GLY A 37 -21.03 -9.60 6.42
C GLY A 37 -20.14 -8.38 6.23
N THR A 38 -20.40 -7.30 6.95
CA THR A 38 -19.41 -6.23 7.07
C THR A 38 -18.47 -6.58 8.21
N ASP A 39 -17.30 -7.07 7.86
CA ASP A 39 -16.38 -7.70 8.79
C ASP A 39 -15.15 -6.84 9.09
N ARG A 40 -14.51 -7.16 10.21
CA ARG A 40 -13.24 -6.57 10.63
C ARG A 40 -12.27 -7.69 10.97
N ALA A 41 -11.29 -7.91 10.11
CA ALA A 41 -10.34 -9.01 10.25
C ALA A 41 -8.90 -8.49 10.34
N PHE A 42 -8.19 -8.93 11.39
CA PHE A 42 -6.81 -8.54 11.69
C PHE A 42 -5.96 -9.81 11.86
N GLY A 43 -5.00 -10.03 10.95
CA GLY A 43 -4.09 -11.20 10.93
C GLY A 43 -3.04 -11.17 12.04
N GLY A 44 -2.48 -10.00 12.32
CA GLY A 44 -1.52 -9.86 13.40
C GLY A 44 -0.09 -9.87 12.88
N ALA A 45 0.79 -10.71 13.41
CA ALA A 45 2.20 -10.72 13.02
C ALA A 45 2.56 -12.04 12.35
N GLY A 46 3.39 -11.97 11.31
CA GLY A 46 3.73 -13.11 10.46
C GLY A 46 3.03 -12.99 9.10
N ASN A 47 3.08 -14.06 8.29
CA ASN A 47 2.61 -14.01 6.91
C ASN A 47 1.19 -14.56 6.82
N ASP A 48 0.21 -13.68 6.75
CA ASP A 48 -1.20 -14.02 6.91
C ASP A 48 -1.94 -14.04 5.57
N GLN A 49 -3.04 -14.79 5.53
CA GLN A 49 -4.00 -14.75 4.43
C GLN A 49 -5.37 -14.38 4.99
N VAL A 50 -5.87 -13.22 4.60
CA VAL A 50 -7.13 -12.65 5.11
C VAL A 50 -8.09 -12.45 3.94
N TYR A 51 -9.27 -13.06 4.06
CA TYR A 51 -10.33 -13.01 3.06
C TYR A 51 -11.58 -12.36 3.68
N GLY A 52 -12.04 -11.24 3.11
CA GLY A 52 -13.29 -10.56 3.47
C GLY A 52 -14.51 -11.32 2.99
N GLU A 53 -14.52 -11.72 1.71
CA GLU A 53 -15.62 -12.37 0.98
C GLU A 53 -16.74 -11.39 0.56
N GLU A 54 -17.98 -11.50 1.06
CA GLU A 54 -19.07 -10.61 0.59
C GLU A 54 -19.44 -9.61 1.69
N GLY A 55 -19.28 -8.33 1.41
CA GLY A 55 -19.58 -7.24 2.31
C GLY A 55 -18.59 -6.09 2.13
N SER A 56 -18.79 -5.02 2.90
CA SER A 56 -17.80 -3.94 2.99
C SER A 56 -16.93 -4.19 4.19
N ASP A 57 -15.71 -4.65 3.96
CA ASP A 57 -14.83 -5.19 4.99
C ASP A 57 -13.68 -4.26 5.35
N TYR A 58 -13.15 -4.45 6.56
CA TYR A 58 -11.91 -3.82 7.02
C TYR A 58 -10.88 -4.91 7.30
N LEU A 59 -9.87 -4.99 6.44
CA LEU A 59 -8.86 -6.05 6.48
C LEU A 59 -7.48 -5.49 6.79
N SER A 60 -6.75 -6.14 7.67
CA SER A 60 -5.33 -5.86 7.97
C SER A 60 -4.59 -7.17 8.12
N GLY A 61 -3.48 -7.32 7.41
CA GLY A 61 -2.56 -8.43 7.66
C GLY A 61 -1.77 -8.20 8.94
N ASP A 62 -1.35 -6.95 9.17
CA ASP A 62 -0.41 -6.63 10.22
C ASP A 62 -1.01 -6.26 11.61
N ASN A 63 -0.15 -6.30 12.63
CA ASN A 63 -0.46 -6.03 14.04
C ASN A 63 -0.43 -4.53 14.42
N GLY A 64 -0.54 -3.67 13.41
CA GLY A 64 -0.55 -2.21 13.54
C GLY A 64 0.82 -1.54 13.67
N ARG A 65 0.78 -0.21 13.61
CA ARG A 65 1.89 0.73 13.36
C ARG A 65 2.85 1.01 14.54
N ASP A 66 2.95 0.11 15.50
CA ASP A 66 3.76 0.35 16.71
C ASP A 66 4.83 -0.71 16.95
N LYS A 67 4.89 -1.75 16.11
CA LYS A 67 5.88 -2.81 16.20
C LYS A 67 6.93 -2.67 15.10
N PRO A 68 8.23 -2.84 15.42
CA PRO A 68 9.26 -2.85 14.40
C PRO A 68 9.15 -4.12 13.56
N ARG A 69 9.16 -3.93 12.25
CA ARG A 69 9.19 -4.98 11.23
C ARG A 69 10.25 -6.05 11.47
N VAL A 70 9.92 -7.30 11.13
CA VAL A 70 10.90 -8.40 11.03
C VAL A 70 11.22 -8.70 9.54
N PRO A 71 12.50 -8.67 9.11
CA PRO A 71 12.84 -8.97 7.72
C PRO A 71 12.42 -10.38 7.29
N GLY A 72 11.66 -10.47 6.19
CA GLY A 72 11.17 -11.75 5.64
C GLY A 72 9.94 -12.34 6.35
N GLU A 73 9.36 -11.60 7.28
CA GLU A 73 8.02 -11.85 7.84
C GLU A 73 7.07 -10.74 7.36
N ASP A 74 5.82 -10.78 7.82
CA ASP A 74 4.79 -9.76 7.55
C ASP A 74 4.53 -9.61 6.02
N ASN A 75 4.50 -10.73 5.28
CA ASN A 75 4.16 -10.73 3.85
C ASN A 75 2.75 -11.29 3.68
N ASP A 76 1.77 -10.41 3.55
CA ASP A 76 0.38 -10.79 3.67
C ASP A 76 -0.33 -10.95 2.33
N TYR A 77 -1.39 -11.75 2.32
CA TYR A 77 -2.37 -11.79 1.25
C TYR A 77 -3.71 -11.27 1.78
N LEU A 78 -4.17 -10.14 1.25
CA LEU A 78 -5.48 -9.57 1.57
C LEU A 78 -6.38 -9.60 0.35
N SER A 79 -7.57 -10.17 0.51
CA SER A 79 -8.63 -10.16 -0.51
C SER A 79 -9.92 -9.63 0.09
N GLY A 80 -10.37 -8.45 -0.35
CA GLY A 80 -11.64 -7.85 0.04
C GLY A 80 -12.80 -8.74 -0.39
N GLY A 81 -12.99 -8.89 -1.69
CA GLY A 81 -14.00 -9.77 -2.25
C GLY A 81 -15.05 -8.97 -3.00
N ALA A 82 -16.29 -8.93 -2.54
CA ALA A 82 -17.35 -8.15 -3.15
C ALA A 82 -17.94 -7.16 -2.15
N GLY A 83 -17.93 -5.89 -2.48
CA GLY A 83 -18.35 -4.77 -1.65
C GLY A 83 -17.27 -3.70 -1.61
N ASP A 84 -17.55 -2.58 -0.94
CA ASP A 84 -16.56 -1.50 -0.84
C ASP A 84 -15.63 -1.79 0.35
N ASP A 85 -14.41 -2.27 0.08
CA ASP A 85 -13.49 -2.77 1.10
C ASP A 85 -12.38 -1.78 1.47
N VAL A 86 -11.86 -1.91 2.69
CA VAL A 86 -10.70 -1.14 3.18
C VAL A 86 -9.59 -2.10 3.56
N LEU A 87 -8.52 -2.08 2.79
CA LEU A 87 -7.36 -2.96 2.96
C LEU A 87 -6.19 -2.14 3.53
N PHE A 88 -5.83 -2.40 4.78
CA PHE A 88 -4.67 -1.79 5.42
C PHE A 88 -3.40 -2.54 5.04
N VAL A 89 -2.53 -1.84 4.32
CA VAL A 89 -1.23 -2.32 3.86
C VAL A 89 -0.21 -2.06 4.96
N GLY A 90 0.35 -3.15 5.46
CA GLY A 90 1.38 -3.18 6.49
C GLY A 90 2.78 -2.99 5.94
N ASP A 91 3.77 -3.39 6.74
CA ASP A 91 5.15 -3.51 6.29
C ASP A 91 5.35 -4.87 5.61
N GLY A 92 6.23 -4.97 4.61
CA GLY A 92 6.55 -6.25 3.97
C GLY A 92 6.13 -6.32 2.50
N ARG A 93 6.14 -7.53 1.93
CA ARG A 93 5.76 -7.77 0.55
C ARG A 93 4.36 -8.37 0.49
N ASP A 94 3.37 -7.50 0.41
CA ASP A 94 1.97 -7.93 0.40
C ASP A 94 1.44 -8.18 -1.00
N TRP A 95 0.35 -8.93 -1.06
CA TRP A 95 -0.49 -9.11 -2.24
C TRP A 95 -1.91 -8.72 -1.90
N LEU A 96 -2.39 -7.68 -2.57
CA LEU A 96 -3.64 -7.03 -2.26
C LEU A 96 -4.58 -7.20 -3.44
N LYS A 97 -5.80 -7.64 -3.13
CA LYS A 97 -6.89 -7.76 -4.08
C LYS A 97 -8.11 -7.06 -3.47
N GLY A 98 -8.56 -5.97 -4.09
CA GLY A 98 -9.77 -5.28 -3.64
C GLY A 98 -10.97 -6.16 -3.96
N GLY A 99 -11.22 -6.34 -5.25
CA GLY A 99 -12.22 -7.25 -5.77
C GLY A 99 -13.29 -6.51 -6.56
N GLU A 100 -14.56 -6.79 -6.29
CA GLU A 100 -15.69 -6.06 -6.87
C GLU A 100 -16.12 -4.96 -5.91
N GLY A 101 -16.08 -3.69 -6.30
CA GLY A 101 -16.51 -2.62 -5.41
C GLY A 101 -15.68 -1.36 -5.64
N GLY A 102 -15.87 -0.35 -4.79
CA GLY A 102 -14.92 0.75 -4.66
C GLY A 102 -14.01 0.51 -3.46
N ASP A 103 -12.81 0.01 -3.72
CA ASP A 103 -11.90 -0.43 -2.66
C ASP A 103 -10.91 0.67 -2.29
N MET A 104 -10.45 0.66 -1.03
CA MET A 104 -9.46 1.61 -0.53
C MET A 104 -8.23 0.87 -0.01
N PHE A 105 -7.11 1.05 -0.69
CA PHE A 105 -5.80 0.52 -0.30
C PHE A 105 -5.10 1.55 0.60
N VAL A 106 -5.05 1.28 1.90
CA VAL A 106 -4.53 2.21 2.92
C VAL A 106 -3.09 1.90 3.27
N PHE A 107 -2.18 2.78 2.88
CA PHE A 107 -0.76 2.67 3.18
C PHE A 107 -0.39 3.34 4.50
N GLN A 108 0.07 2.54 5.45
CA GLN A 108 0.34 2.95 6.84
C GLN A 108 1.83 2.81 7.20
N PHE A 109 2.73 3.26 6.32
CA PHE A 109 4.15 2.90 6.42
C PHE A 109 4.85 3.38 7.69
N HIS A 110 5.72 2.51 8.20
CA HIS A 110 6.88 2.92 8.98
C HIS A 110 8.00 3.38 8.06
N ASN A 111 8.65 4.48 8.44
CA ASN A 111 9.90 4.90 7.83
C ASN A 111 10.92 3.74 7.84
N PRO A 112 11.38 3.23 6.68
CA PRO A 112 12.53 2.36 6.66
C PRO A 112 13.73 3.22 7.03
N VAL A 113 14.10 3.20 8.31
CA VAL A 113 15.25 3.93 8.85
C VAL A 113 16.39 3.87 7.84
N ARG A 114 16.94 5.02 7.41
CA ARG A 114 18.12 5.06 6.53
C ARG A 114 19.20 4.11 7.09
N GLY A 115 19.41 2.98 6.43
CA GLY A 115 20.32 1.91 6.88
C GLY A 115 19.66 0.58 7.29
N SER A 116 18.32 0.49 7.31
CA SER A 116 17.55 -0.75 7.47
C SER A 116 17.20 -1.40 6.12
N HIS A 117 17.24 -0.64 5.02
CA HIS A 117 17.04 -1.13 3.65
C HIS A 117 18.27 -0.97 2.74
N ASN A 118 19.48 -1.04 3.32
CA ASN A 118 20.69 -1.32 2.53
C ASN A 118 21.25 -2.66 3.00
N PRO A 119 21.59 -3.59 2.09
CA PRO A 119 21.96 -4.94 2.45
C PRO A 119 23.22 -4.86 3.31
N MET A 120 23.13 -5.27 4.57
CA MET A 120 24.36 -5.62 5.28
C MET A 120 25.03 -6.72 4.45
N PRO A 121 26.31 -6.57 4.04
CA PRO A 121 27.06 -7.69 3.49
C PRO A 121 27.30 -8.66 4.65
N GLY A 122 26.39 -9.61 4.81
CA GLY A 122 26.33 -10.50 5.97
C GLY A 122 25.41 -11.69 5.72
N VAL A 123 25.86 -12.58 4.84
CA VAL A 123 25.51 -14.00 4.68
C VAL A 123 24.23 -14.50 5.38
N PHE A 124 23.11 -14.51 4.65
CA PHE A 124 22.07 -15.54 4.78
C PHE A 124 21.51 -15.91 3.39
N PRO A 125 20.99 -17.14 3.18
CA PRO A 125 20.88 -17.74 1.85
C PRO A 125 19.55 -17.42 1.14
N LYS A 126 19.67 -16.78 -0.04
CA LYS A 126 18.83 -16.90 -1.25
C LYS A 126 17.30 -17.01 -1.09
N GLN A 127 16.65 -15.90 -0.76
CA GLN A 127 15.61 -15.29 -1.61
C GLN A 127 16.07 -13.83 -1.82
N GLY A 128 15.82 -13.25 -3.00
CA GLY A 128 16.60 -12.12 -3.54
C GLY A 128 16.57 -10.82 -2.69
N PRO A 129 17.48 -9.87 -2.95
CA PRO A 129 17.64 -8.60 -2.20
C PRO A 129 16.60 -7.52 -2.58
N GLU A 130 15.44 -7.92 -3.07
CA GLU A 130 14.45 -6.97 -3.57
C GLU A 130 13.76 -6.25 -2.41
N PRO A 131 13.51 -4.93 -2.53
CA PRO A 131 12.77 -4.20 -1.53
C PRO A 131 11.38 -4.82 -1.33
N ASP A 132 10.88 -4.68 -0.12
CA ASP A 132 9.53 -5.03 0.28
C ASP A 132 8.57 -4.04 -0.37
N VAL A 133 7.93 -4.49 -1.44
CA VAL A 133 7.03 -3.70 -2.26
C VAL A 133 5.74 -4.49 -2.39
N SER A 134 4.65 -3.91 -1.90
CA SER A 134 3.33 -4.54 -1.97
C SER A 134 2.80 -4.51 -3.41
N THR A 135 2.10 -5.57 -3.79
CA THR A 135 1.54 -5.78 -5.13
C THR A 135 0.03 -5.63 -5.09
N ILE A 136 -0.52 -4.70 -5.87
CA ILE A 136 -1.98 -4.61 -6.05
C ILE A 136 -2.36 -5.35 -7.33
N LEU A 137 -3.25 -6.34 -7.17
CA LEU A 137 -3.53 -7.36 -8.17
C LEU A 137 -4.63 -6.98 -9.18
N ASP A 138 -5.54 -6.09 -8.80
CA ASP A 138 -6.74 -5.79 -9.58
C ASP A 138 -7.27 -4.37 -9.47
N PHE A 139 -6.41 -3.40 -9.14
CA PHE A 139 -6.80 -1.98 -9.02
C PHE A 139 -7.64 -1.50 -10.22
N ASP A 140 -8.88 -1.08 -9.97
CA ASP A 140 -9.77 -0.44 -10.92
C ASP A 140 -9.87 1.07 -10.63
N PRO A 141 -9.20 1.95 -11.42
CA PRO A 141 -9.23 3.39 -11.19
C PRO A 141 -10.62 4.03 -11.35
N ALA A 142 -11.62 3.31 -11.87
CA ALA A 142 -12.99 3.82 -11.92
C ALA A 142 -13.70 3.76 -10.56
N GLN A 143 -13.20 2.95 -9.62
CA GLN A 143 -13.87 2.65 -8.35
C GLN A 143 -12.91 2.72 -7.16
N ASP A 144 -11.68 2.26 -7.32
CA ASP A 144 -10.70 2.10 -6.25
C ASP A 144 -9.92 3.37 -5.97
N THR A 145 -9.40 3.45 -4.76
CA THR A 145 -8.61 4.58 -4.26
C THR A 145 -7.40 4.11 -3.45
N PHE A 146 -6.37 4.94 -3.44
CA PHE A 146 -5.26 4.84 -2.51
C PHE A 146 -5.48 5.83 -1.37
N ALA A 147 -5.26 5.37 -0.14
CA ALA A 147 -5.23 6.22 1.03
C ALA A 147 -3.83 6.19 1.66
N PHE A 148 -3.29 7.36 1.97
CA PHE A 148 -1.95 7.52 2.52
C PHE A 148 -2.03 8.13 3.90
N ASP A 149 -1.49 7.45 4.90
CA ASP A 149 -1.39 8.01 6.23
C ASP A 149 -0.38 9.16 6.28
N ALA A 150 -0.90 10.37 6.44
CA ALA A 150 -0.11 11.59 6.33
C ALA A 150 0.43 12.06 7.66
N LYS A 151 1.60 12.69 7.63
CA LYS A 151 2.14 13.36 8.82
C LYS A 151 1.18 14.44 9.33
N GLY A 152 0.67 14.25 10.55
CA GLY A 152 -0.24 15.19 11.22
C GLY A 152 -1.72 14.91 11.00
N LEU A 153 -2.05 13.83 10.28
CA LEU A 153 -3.40 13.24 10.23
C LEU A 153 -3.37 11.92 11.05
N TYR A 154 -4.47 11.58 11.71
CA TYR A 154 -4.66 10.49 12.71
C TYR A 154 -3.44 9.92 13.46
N ASN A 155 -3.39 10.15 14.78
CA ASN A 155 -2.59 9.40 15.78
C ASN A 155 -1.20 8.95 15.27
N ASP A 156 -0.35 9.95 15.01
CA ASP A 156 0.97 9.81 14.42
C ASP A 156 1.88 8.93 15.30
N GLY A 157 1.92 7.64 14.97
CA GLY A 157 2.88 6.68 15.50
C GLY A 157 4.31 7.00 15.05
N PHE A 158 5.13 5.98 14.78
CA PHE A 158 6.52 6.18 14.36
C PHE A 158 6.65 6.67 12.90
N GLY A 159 6.31 7.93 12.66
CA GLY A 159 6.76 8.73 11.50
C GLY A 159 6.04 8.45 10.18
N ALA A 160 4.86 9.04 10.00
CA ALA A 160 4.21 9.14 8.69
C ALA A 160 5.11 9.90 7.70
N ASN A 161 5.25 9.35 6.48
CA ASN A 161 6.20 9.81 5.46
C ASN A 161 5.54 10.60 4.32
N PHE A 162 4.22 10.54 4.21
CA PHE A 162 3.48 11.31 3.21
C PHE A 162 3.20 12.72 3.73
N ILE A 163 3.42 13.72 2.89
CA ILE A 163 3.22 15.13 3.23
C ILE A 163 2.16 15.71 2.30
N ASN A 164 1.00 16.06 2.85
CA ASN A 164 -0.02 16.84 2.13
C ASN A 164 0.20 18.33 2.41
N HIS A 165 0.29 19.15 1.36
CA HIS A 165 0.51 20.59 1.49
C HIS A 165 -0.78 21.42 1.63
N ALA A 166 -1.98 20.87 1.39
CA ALA A 166 -3.23 21.66 1.41
C ALA A 166 -4.06 21.61 2.67
N SER A 167 -4.12 20.47 3.36
CA SER A 167 -5.10 20.27 4.42
C SER A 167 -4.57 19.41 5.55
N VAL A 168 -4.87 19.85 6.77
CA VAL A 168 -4.69 19.08 8.01
C VAL A 168 -5.95 18.28 8.37
N GLN A 169 -6.88 18.11 7.42
CA GLN A 169 -8.07 17.27 7.59
C GLN A 169 -7.96 16.00 6.73
N PRO A 170 -8.28 14.83 7.29
CA PRO A 170 -8.26 13.56 6.56
C PRO A 170 -9.41 13.45 5.56
N GLY A 171 -9.22 12.59 4.55
CA GLY A 171 -10.26 12.22 3.59
C GLY A 171 -10.41 13.14 2.39
N TYR A 172 -9.42 14.02 2.13
CA TYR A 172 -9.40 14.85 0.93
C TYR A 172 -8.40 14.32 -0.10
N PRO A 173 -8.70 14.45 -1.40
CA PRO A 173 -7.74 14.24 -2.48
C PRO A 173 -6.46 15.06 -2.32
N VAL A 174 -5.41 14.63 -3.00
CA VAL A 174 -4.17 15.43 -3.14
C VAL A 174 -4.45 16.79 -3.75
N ASP A 175 -3.73 17.80 -3.30
CA ASP A 175 -3.97 19.19 -3.63
C ASP A 175 -3.29 19.65 -4.90
N THR A 176 -2.16 19.05 -5.21
CA THR A 176 -1.41 19.29 -6.43
C THR A 176 -1.10 17.96 -7.11
N PHE A 177 -1.60 17.83 -8.34
CA PHE A 177 -1.54 16.61 -9.12
C PHE A 177 -1.04 16.92 -10.54
N TYR A 178 -0.13 16.11 -11.04
CA TYR A 178 0.38 16.18 -12.40
C TYR A 178 0.33 14.83 -13.09
N SER A 179 -0.15 14.80 -14.33
CA SER A 179 -0.08 13.64 -15.21
C SER A 179 0.34 14.09 -16.61
N GLY A 180 1.46 13.56 -17.09
CA GLY A 180 2.00 13.93 -18.40
C GLY A 180 3.52 13.84 -18.46
N ASN A 181 4.13 14.77 -19.20
CA ASN A 181 5.56 14.72 -19.45
C ASN A 181 6.39 14.94 -18.18
N ALA A 182 7.25 13.98 -17.84
CA ALA A 182 8.06 14.09 -16.63
C ALA A 182 8.84 15.42 -16.53
N SER A 183 9.37 15.93 -17.65
CA SER A 183 10.11 17.20 -17.68
C SER A 183 9.24 18.45 -17.48
N GLY A 184 7.91 18.30 -17.57
CA GLY A 184 6.93 19.33 -17.29
C GLY A 184 6.37 19.29 -15.87
N ALA A 185 6.66 18.22 -15.10
CA ALA A 185 6.30 18.13 -13.69
C ALA A 185 7.29 18.97 -12.86
N ASN A 186 6.76 19.83 -11.99
CA ASN A 186 7.52 20.59 -11.00
C ASN A 186 7.12 20.16 -9.59
N GLY A 187 8.05 20.08 -8.62
CA GLY A 187 7.77 19.62 -7.25
C GLY A 187 6.96 20.59 -6.38
N GLU A 188 6.06 21.34 -6.99
CA GLU A 188 4.86 21.84 -6.31
C GLU A 188 3.79 20.73 -6.20
N HIS A 189 3.99 19.56 -6.84
CA HIS A 189 3.03 18.46 -6.93
C HIS A 189 3.22 17.37 -5.87
N VAL A 190 2.16 17.10 -5.09
CA VAL A 190 2.11 15.96 -4.15
C VAL A 190 2.09 14.63 -4.90
N VAL A 191 1.53 14.58 -6.12
CA VAL A 191 1.57 13.38 -6.99
C VAL A 191 1.96 13.73 -8.41
N ALA A 192 2.94 13.02 -8.97
CA ALA A 192 3.37 13.14 -10.36
C ALA A 192 3.34 11.78 -11.08
N ILE A 193 2.50 11.67 -12.11
CA ILE A 193 2.41 10.51 -13.01
C ILE A 193 3.17 10.81 -14.31
N THR A 194 4.12 9.94 -14.64
CA THR A 194 5.06 10.16 -15.74
C THR A 194 4.63 9.47 -17.05
N ASP A 195 4.96 10.08 -18.19
CA ASP A 195 4.60 9.61 -19.54
C ASP A 195 5.61 8.67 -20.21
N ARG A 196 6.52 8.07 -19.44
CA ARG A 196 7.56 7.18 -19.99
C ARG A 196 8.03 6.15 -18.98
N SER A 197 8.70 5.12 -19.48
CA SER A 197 9.28 4.08 -18.63
C SER A 197 10.59 4.51 -17.99
N PHE A 198 10.82 4.03 -16.77
CA PHE A 198 12.11 4.18 -16.07
C PHE A 198 12.65 2.82 -15.63
N ALA A 199 13.94 2.76 -15.33
CA ALA A 199 14.60 1.53 -14.87
C ALA A 199 14.50 1.34 -13.34
N ASP A 200 14.20 2.42 -12.62
CA ASP A 200 14.02 2.50 -11.18
C ASP A 200 13.41 3.88 -10.83
N GLY A 201 12.91 4.01 -9.60
CA GLY A 201 12.24 5.23 -9.16
C GLY A 201 13.17 6.43 -9.02
N SER A 202 14.46 6.24 -8.71
CA SER A 202 15.39 7.37 -8.64
C SER A 202 15.56 8.02 -10.02
N ALA A 203 15.63 7.23 -11.10
CA ALA A 203 15.63 7.74 -12.46
C ALA A 203 14.32 8.49 -12.82
N ALA A 204 13.18 8.03 -12.30
CA ALA A 204 11.89 8.72 -12.46
C ALA A 204 11.87 10.06 -11.72
N ALA A 205 12.32 10.10 -10.46
CA ALA A 205 12.43 11.31 -9.66
C ALA A 205 13.36 12.34 -10.31
N ASN A 206 14.55 11.93 -10.78
CA ASN A 206 15.48 12.79 -11.51
C ASN A 206 14.89 13.44 -12.78
N ALA A 207 13.84 12.84 -13.34
CA ALA A 207 13.18 13.38 -14.53
C ALA A 207 12.13 14.44 -14.21
N ILE A 208 11.68 14.52 -12.97
CA ILE A 208 10.78 15.54 -12.42
C ILE A 208 11.67 16.66 -11.88
N SER A 209 11.25 17.92 -12.00
CA SER A 209 12.07 19.04 -11.54
C SER A 209 11.62 19.56 -10.17
N GLY A 210 12.45 19.44 -9.15
CA GLY A 210 12.23 20.11 -7.87
C GLY A 210 11.30 19.36 -6.92
N GLU A 211 11.15 18.06 -7.12
CA GLU A 211 10.53 17.11 -6.20
C GLU A 211 11.07 17.26 -4.76
N SER A 212 10.18 17.09 -3.80
CA SER A 212 10.42 17.28 -2.37
C SER A 212 10.08 16.03 -1.59
N ALA A 213 10.71 15.86 -0.42
CA ALA A 213 10.42 14.72 0.43
C ALA A 213 8.92 14.67 0.77
N GLY A 214 8.30 13.52 0.61
CA GLY A 214 6.86 13.31 0.80
C GLY A 214 6.03 13.30 -0.48
N ASP A 215 6.55 13.77 -1.61
CA ASP A 215 5.88 13.67 -2.91
C ASP A 215 5.78 12.21 -3.37
N ILE A 216 4.76 11.89 -4.14
CA ILE A 216 4.54 10.57 -4.76
C ILE A 216 4.84 10.65 -6.24
N VAL A 217 5.64 9.71 -6.73
CA VAL A 217 5.95 9.52 -8.15
C VAL A 217 5.35 8.21 -8.61
N VAL A 218 4.55 8.26 -9.67
CA VAL A 218 3.99 7.08 -10.33
C VAL A 218 4.62 6.93 -11.71
N TYR A 219 5.18 5.77 -11.99
CA TYR A 219 5.88 5.52 -13.25
C TYR A 219 5.78 4.08 -13.71
N HIS A 220 5.85 3.86 -15.02
CA HIS A 220 5.96 2.51 -15.56
C HIS A 220 7.41 2.01 -15.44
N ASN A 221 7.62 0.87 -14.78
CA ASN A 221 8.93 0.28 -14.61
C ASN A 221 9.26 -0.69 -15.75
N SER A 222 10.31 -0.36 -16.50
CA SER A 222 10.74 -1.12 -17.68
C SER A 222 11.36 -2.49 -17.38
N LYS A 223 11.70 -2.79 -16.12
CA LYS A 223 12.27 -4.08 -15.70
C LYS A 223 11.21 -5.04 -15.20
N THR A 224 10.26 -4.53 -14.42
CA THR A 224 9.22 -5.34 -13.76
C THR A 224 7.93 -5.41 -14.55
N HIS A 225 7.73 -4.51 -15.55
CA HIS A 225 6.48 -4.41 -16.31
C HIS A 225 5.27 -4.14 -15.41
N THR A 226 5.44 -3.15 -14.52
CA THR A 226 4.46 -2.71 -13.53
C THR A 226 4.37 -1.18 -13.54
N ALA A 227 3.31 -0.62 -12.96
CA ALA A 227 3.30 0.77 -12.53
C ALA A 227 3.73 0.84 -11.07
N ASP A 228 4.87 1.45 -10.81
CA ASP A 228 5.41 1.60 -9.47
C ASP A 228 4.91 2.92 -8.86
N LEU A 229 4.45 2.85 -7.61
CA LEU A 229 4.19 4.00 -6.75
C LEU A 229 5.38 4.14 -5.79
N ALA A 230 6.01 5.30 -5.82
CA ALA A 230 7.19 5.59 -5.02
C ALA A 230 7.05 6.92 -4.29
N TYR A 231 7.55 7.00 -3.07
CA TYR A 231 7.57 8.24 -2.31
C TYR A 231 8.97 8.84 -2.31
N VAL A 232 9.09 10.16 -2.45
CA VAL A 232 10.36 10.88 -2.45
C VAL A 232 10.88 10.96 -1.02
N THR A 233 12.08 10.42 -0.79
CA THR A 233 12.76 10.49 0.52
C THR A 233 13.68 11.71 0.62
N SER A 234 14.25 12.10 -0.51
CA SER A 234 15.12 13.27 -0.68
C SER A 234 15.26 13.58 -2.17
N ALA A 235 15.79 14.74 -2.53
CA ALA A 235 15.98 15.12 -3.94
C ALA A 235 16.61 13.98 -4.75
N ASN A 236 15.96 13.58 -5.83
CA ASN A 236 16.33 12.51 -6.76
C ASN A 236 16.37 11.09 -6.18
N HIS A 237 15.80 10.89 -5.00
CA HIS A 237 15.76 9.61 -4.30
C HIS A 237 14.34 9.30 -3.85
N VAL A 238 13.86 8.12 -4.26
CA VAL A 238 12.55 7.60 -3.88
C VAL A 238 12.71 6.18 -3.38
N ASP A 239 11.77 5.77 -2.55
CA ASP A 239 11.55 4.36 -2.21
C ASP A 239 10.22 3.93 -2.83
N VAL A 240 10.25 2.83 -3.58
CA VAL A 240 9.04 2.20 -4.13
C VAL A 240 8.34 1.48 -3.00
N PHE A 241 7.03 1.66 -2.87
CA PHE A 241 6.25 1.09 -1.77
C PHE A 241 5.12 0.18 -2.26
N ALA A 242 4.61 0.44 -3.46
CA ALA A 242 3.64 -0.43 -4.10
C ALA A 242 3.86 -0.49 -5.60
N HIS A 243 3.36 -1.54 -6.23
CA HIS A 243 3.17 -1.55 -7.67
C HIS A 243 1.80 -2.09 -8.05
N LEU A 244 1.25 -1.54 -9.13
CA LEU A 244 0.06 -2.05 -9.79
C LEU A 244 0.49 -3.12 -10.78
N SER A 245 -0.07 -4.31 -10.63
CA SER A 245 0.10 -5.39 -11.59
C SER A 245 -0.67 -5.08 -12.89
N ARG A 246 -0.38 -5.84 -13.96
CA ARG A 246 -1.06 -5.73 -15.26
C ARG A 246 -0.89 -4.37 -15.96
N VAL A 247 0.15 -3.62 -15.62
CA VAL A 247 0.56 -2.41 -16.32
C VAL A 247 1.85 -2.69 -17.08
N ASP A 248 1.73 -3.36 -18.23
CA ASP A 248 2.87 -3.87 -19.01
C ASP A 248 3.59 -2.79 -19.85
N SER A 249 2.97 -1.62 -19.97
CA SER A 249 3.47 -0.50 -20.77
C SER A 249 3.05 0.86 -20.23
N VAL A 250 3.71 1.91 -20.74
CA VAL A 250 3.32 3.31 -20.52
C VAL A 250 1.90 3.60 -21.03
N SER A 251 1.46 2.89 -22.09
CA SER A 251 0.11 3.07 -22.60
C SER A 251 -0.92 2.51 -21.63
N ASP A 252 -0.62 1.39 -20.96
CA ASP A 252 -1.49 0.82 -19.93
C ASP A 252 -1.57 1.76 -18.73
N LEU A 253 -0.44 2.34 -18.29
CA LEU A 253 -0.43 3.37 -17.23
C LEU A 253 -1.28 4.59 -17.60
N ALA A 254 -1.18 5.08 -18.84
CA ALA A 254 -1.99 6.19 -19.31
C ALA A 254 -3.49 5.84 -19.40
N ASN A 255 -3.82 4.58 -19.72
CA ASN A 255 -5.19 4.07 -19.82
C ASN A 255 -5.83 3.82 -18.45
N LEU A 256 -5.06 3.78 -17.36
CA LEU A 256 -5.63 3.83 -16.02
C LEU A 256 -6.37 5.15 -15.76
N HIS A 257 -6.05 6.22 -16.49
CA HIS A 257 -6.71 7.52 -16.34
C HIS A 257 -6.71 8.05 -14.90
N LEU A 258 -5.67 7.72 -14.12
CA LEU A 258 -5.51 8.15 -12.74
C LEU A 258 -5.64 9.67 -12.61
N THR A 259 -6.35 10.10 -11.58
CA THR A 259 -6.61 11.50 -11.25
C THR A 259 -6.32 11.78 -9.79
N ALA A 260 -6.41 13.05 -9.38
CA ALA A 260 -6.23 13.43 -7.99
C ALA A 260 -7.18 12.72 -7.02
N SER A 261 -8.40 12.34 -7.44
CA SER A 261 -9.38 11.68 -6.57
C SER A 261 -8.95 10.30 -6.09
N ASP A 262 -8.04 9.67 -6.83
CA ASP A 262 -7.62 8.30 -6.55
C ASP A 262 -6.54 8.29 -5.45
N PHE A 263 -6.05 9.46 -5.04
CA PHE A 263 -5.01 9.62 -4.03
C PHE A 263 -5.56 10.46 -2.87
N ILE A 264 -5.91 9.80 -1.77
CA ILE A 264 -6.51 10.40 -0.59
C ILE A 264 -5.47 10.40 0.54
N PHE A 265 -5.41 11.49 1.29
CA PHE A 265 -4.58 11.54 2.50
C PHE A 265 -5.49 11.38 3.72
N VAL A 266 -5.17 10.42 4.58
CA VAL A 266 -5.90 10.09 5.80
C VAL A 266 -5.01 10.26 7.01
#